data_AF-A0A6C0H0D3-F1
#
_entry.id   AF-A0A6C0H0D3-F1
#
_cell.length_a   1.000
_cell.length_b   1.000
_cell.length_c   1.000
_cell.angle_alpha   90.00
_cell.angle_beta   90.00
_cell.angle_gamma   90.00
#
_symmetry.space_group_name_H-M   'P 1'
#
loop_
_entity.id
_entity.type
_entity.pdbx_description
1 polymer ?
#
loop_
_entity_poly.entity_id
_entity_poly.type
_entity_poly.pdbx_seq_one_letter_code
_entity_poly.pdbx_strand_id
1 'polypeptide(L)'
;MSKLDWVISFDENNDYIKTLENKYKISCKLSLNEIINTTIETKTSDIFNFSVENEAINNKIKEILLITNYKSFNDLELLEKEALIIIYINRFLLKNKLKESDKQFFIDLFNWIKNISFYFTNKLNLNIIIHSKRFKDEYLINRCSYKFCNFKDNCEYNYDKKSKKCNSDHYVHNMVYADCDSLINYLTKNNLETADHHNEMMKCINTLMFVINHMYNELKSKLFYSKNGNIDELHANNNIQDRVKVVNRFDSLNDEGNKKLFRDKKDNKFINKNKFI
;
A
#
# COMPACT_ATOMS: atom_id res chain seq x y z
N MET A 1 24.90 -53.58 4.10
CA MET A 1 23.88 -53.32 5.14
C MET A 1 23.58 -51.84 5.14
N SER A 2 22.54 -51.47 4.39
CA SER A 2 21.96 -50.13 4.32
C SER A 2 21.21 -49.82 5.62
N LYS A 3 21.36 -48.60 6.15
CA LYS A 3 20.50 -48.09 7.22
C LYS A 3 19.40 -47.24 6.59
N LEU A 4 18.18 -47.57 7.03
CA LEU A 4 16.88 -47.16 6.55
C LEU A 4 16.58 -45.69 6.88
N ASP A 5 16.03 -44.99 5.89
CA ASP A 5 15.49 -43.63 5.96
C ASP A 5 14.23 -43.55 6.81
N TRP A 6 14.16 -42.53 7.68
CA TRP A 6 12.97 -42.17 8.47
C TRP A 6 12.18 -40.98 7.87
N VAL A 7 12.35 -40.67 6.59
CA VAL A 7 11.64 -39.57 5.92
C VAL A 7 10.48 -40.09 5.07
N ILE A 8 9.59 -40.92 5.62
CA ILE A 8 8.28 -41.21 5.00
C ILE A 8 7.25 -41.54 6.09
N SER A 9 6.36 -40.60 6.42
CA SER A 9 4.89 -40.80 6.38
C SER A 9 4.14 -39.56 6.89
N PHE A 10 2.96 -39.32 6.31
CA PHE A 10 2.01 -38.20 6.49
C PHE A 10 2.42 -36.90 5.77
N ASP A 11 1.81 -36.44 4.66
CA ASP A 11 0.50 -36.68 4.05
C ASP A 11 0.60 -36.70 2.51
N GLU A 12 0.15 -37.79 1.89
CA GLU A 12 0.14 -38.00 0.43
C GLU A 12 -1.23 -37.74 -0.24
N ASN A 13 -2.22 -37.13 0.40
CA ASN A 13 -3.53 -36.93 -0.25
C ASN A 13 -4.09 -35.52 -0.11
N ASN A 14 -3.42 -34.52 -0.70
CA ASN A 14 -4.10 -33.27 -1.04
C ASN A 14 -3.52 -32.58 -2.28
N ASP A 15 -3.68 -33.22 -3.45
CA ASP A 15 -3.31 -32.68 -4.77
C ASP A 15 -4.03 -31.37 -5.13
N TYR A 16 -5.08 -31.00 -4.38
CA TYR A 16 -5.79 -29.73 -4.56
C TYR A 16 -5.07 -28.53 -3.94
N ILE A 17 -4.25 -28.73 -2.89
CA ILE A 17 -3.53 -27.63 -2.22
C ILE A 17 -2.17 -27.35 -2.90
N LYS A 18 -1.47 -28.39 -3.38
CA LYS A 18 -0.20 -28.22 -4.12
C LYS A 18 -0.37 -27.49 -5.46
N THR A 19 -1.52 -27.62 -6.11
CA THR A 19 -1.81 -26.93 -7.39
C THR A 19 -2.16 -25.45 -7.20
N LEU A 20 -2.82 -25.06 -6.10
CA LEU A 20 -3.08 -23.65 -5.79
C LEU A 20 -1.79 -22.92 -5.36
N GLU A 21 -1.00 -23.50 -4.46
CA GLU A 21 0.26 -22.86 -4.03
C GLU A 21 1.27 -22.73 -5.17
N ASN A 22 1.36 -23.71 -6.07
CA ASN A 22 2.21 -23.59 -7.26
C ASN A 22 1.66 -22.60 -8.28
N LYS A 23 0.33 -22.48 -8.46
CA LYS A 23 -0.24 -21.52 -9.41
C LYS A 23 -0.01 -20.06 -8.97
N TYR A 24 -0.04 -19.78 -7.67
CA TYR A 24 0.30 -18.45 -7.12
C TYR A 24 1.82 -18.20 -7.07
N LYS A 25 2.66 -19.21 -6.76
CA LYS A 25 4.13 -19.05 -6.79
C LYS A 25 4.69 -18.88 -8.20
N ILE A 26 4.12 -19.58 -9.20
CA ILE A 26 4.58 -19.55 -10.59
C ILE A 26 4.10 -18.27 -11.29
N SER A 27 2.88 -17.81 -11.01
CA SER A 27 2.35 -16.52 -11.50
C SER A 27 3.18 -15.32 -11.00
N CYS A 28 3.60 -15.31 -9.73
CA CYS A 28 4.45 -14.24 -9.21
C CYS A 28 5.89 -14.28 -9.71
N LYS A 29 6.50 -15.47 -9.88
CA LYS A 29 7.89 -15.58 -10.35
C LYS A 29 8.07 -15.23 -11.84
N LEU A 30 7.11 -15.59 -12.69
CA LEU A 30 7.15 -15.25 -14.12
C LEU A 30 6.94 -13.74 -14.33
N SER A 31 6.03 -13.12 -13.57
CA SER A 31 5.82 -11.68 -13.57
C SER A 31 7.03 -10.88 -13.06
N LEU A 32 7.73 -11.35 -12.02
CA LEU A 32 8.87 -10.62 -11.45
C LEU A 32 10.04 -10.56 -12.44
N ASN A 33 10.36 -11.68 -13.11
CA ASN A 33 11.47 -11.75 -14.05
C ASN A 33 11.20 -10.98 -15.35
N GLU A 34 9.96 -10.95 -15.83
CA GLU A 34 9.59 -10.11 -16.98
C GLU A 34 9.62 -8.62 -16.63
N ILE A 35 9.17 -8.22 -15.43
CA ILE A 35 9.27 -6.82 -14.93
C ILE A 35 10.74 -6.41 -14.77
N ILE A 36 11.60 -7.31 -14.29
CA ILE A 36 13.04 -7.07 -14.17
C ILE A 36 13.67 -6.89 -15.56
N ASN A 37 13.36 -7.74 -16.53
CA ASN A 37 14.01 -7.69 -17.85
C ASN A 37 13.51 -6.55 -18.75
N THR A 38 12.21 -6.20 -18.71
CA THR A 38 11.69 -5.08 -19.53
C THR A 38 12.12 -3.70 -19.04
N THR A 39 12.57 -3.57 -17.79
CA THR A 39 13.12 -2.30 -17.27
C THR A 39 14.62 -2.14 -17.59
N ILE A 40 15.29 -3.20 -18.07
CA ILE A 40 16.77 -3.26 -18.20
C ILE A 40 17.26 -2.99 -19.64
N GLU A 41 16.40 -3.05 -20.65
CA GLU A 41 16.83 -2.89 -22.06
C GLU A 41 16.69 -1.47 -22.62
N THR A 42 17.22 -0.45 -21.94
CA THR A 42 17.67 0.78 -22.63
C THR A 42 18.88 1.39 -21.92
N LYS A 43 20.08 0.97 -22.36
CA LYS A 43 21.38 1.68 -22.35
C LYS A 43 21.62 2.66 -21.19
N THR A 44 22.23 2.19 -20.10
CA THR A 44 23.66 2.40 -19.76
C THR A 44 23.99 1.67 -18.46
N SER A 45 25.23 1.22 -18.35
CA SER A 45 25.87 0.65 -17.17
C SER A 45 25.45 1.32 -15.85
N ASP A 46 24.75 0.58 -15.00
CA ASP A 46 24.87 0.60 -13.54
C ASP A 46 23.83 -0.37 -12.98
N ILE A 47 24.23 -1.64 -12.80
CA ILE A 47 23.49 -2.55 -11.93
C ILE A 47 23.62 -1.96 -10.52
N PHE A 48 22.70 -1.07 -10.15
CA PHE A 48 22.65 -0.52 -8.80
C PHE A 48 22.55 -1.69 -7.84
N ASN A 49 23.67 -2.02 -7.19
CA ASN A 49 23.71 -3.01 -6.14
C ASN A 49 22.98 -2.43 -4.94
N PHE A 50 21.65 -2.64 -4.84
CA PHE A 50 20.89 -2.35 -3.61
C PHE A 50 21.22 -3.34 -2.50
N SER A 51 22.51 -3.53 -2.23
CA SER A 51 22.94 -3.96 -0.92
C SER A 51 22.68 -2.80 0.05
N VAL A 52 22.13 -3.11 1.21
CA VAL A 52 21.98 -2.14 2.32
C VAL A 52 23.32 -1.53 2.73
N GLU A 53 24.41 -2.23 2.44
CA GLU A 53 25.79 -1.80 2.65
C GLU A 53 26.28 -0.80 1.59
N ASN A 54 25.49 -0.53 0.55
CA ASN A 54 25.83 0.45 -0.46
C ASN A 54 25.58 1.86 0.09
N GLU A 55 26.68 2.53 0.42
CA GLU A 55 26.68 3.89 0.96
C GLU A 55 25.96 4.89 0.04
N ALA A 56 26.11 4.77 -1.28
CA ALA A 56 25.46 5.68 -2.23
C ALA A 56 23.93 5.58 -2.16
N ILE A 57 23.39 4.38 -1.96
CA ILE A 57 21.95 4.17 -1.82
C ILE A 57 21.46 4.71 -0.47
N ASN A 58 22.21 4.46 0.60
CA ASN A 58 21.86 5.01 1.91
C ASN A 58 21.86 6.54 1.91
N ASN A 59 22.82 7.17 1.24
CA ASN A 59 22.87 8.63 1.10
C ASN A 59 21.68 9.14 0.27
N LYS A 60 21.36 8.48 -0.85
CA LYS A 60 20.18 8.82 -1.66
C LYS A 60 18.88 8.69 -0.87
N ILE A 61 18.72 7.65 -0.03
CA ILE A 61 17.55 7.49 0.84
C ILE A 61 17.47 8.63 1.86
N LYS A 62 18.59 8.99 2.50
CA LYS A 62 18.65 10.13 3.43
C LYS A 62 18.29 11.45 2.74
N GLU A 63 18.79 11.69 1.53
CA GLU A 63 18.42 12.86 0.73
C GLU A 63 16.92 12.92 0.45
N ILE A 64 16.31 11.79 0.10
CA ILE A 64 14.85 11.72 -0.11
C ILE A 64 14.10 12.08 1.16
N LEU A 65 14.53 11.57 2.32
CA LEU A 65 13.90 11.87 3.61
C LEU A 65 13.93 13.36 3.98
N LEU A 66 14.87 14.14 3.42
CA LEU A 66 14.93 15.60 3.63
C LEU A 66 13.93 16.39 2.78
N ILE A 67 13.27 15.75 1.81
CA ILE A 67 12.27 16.41 0.95
C ILE A 67 11.00 16.67 1.75
N THR A 68 10.69 17.96 1.93
CA THR A 68 9.46 18.43 2.61
C THR A 68 8.53 19.21 1.69
N ASN A 69 9.05 19.83 0.63
CA ASN A 69 8.24 20.55 -0.35
C ASN A 69 7.96 19.68 -1.58
N TYR A 70 6.84 18.94 -1.56
CA TYR A 70 6.50 18.03 -2.66
C TYR A 70 6.09 18.74 -3.95
N LYS A 71 5.63 20.00 -3.87
CA LYS A 71 5.18 20.76 -5.03
C LYS A 71 6.32 21.13 -6.01
N SER A 72 7.58 21.01 -5.59
CA SER A 72 8.74 21.26 -6.46
C SER A 72 9.09 20.08 -7.36
N PHE A 73 8.37 18.96 -7.25
CA PHE A 73 8.58 17.76 -8.04
C PHE A 73 7.34 17.46 -8.85
N ASN A 74 7.53 16.85 -10.02
CA ASN A 74 6.42 16.26 -10.75
C ASN A 74 6.01 14.92 -10.11
N ASP A 75 4.79 14.47 -10.40
CA ASP A 75 4.22 13.27 -9.76
C ASP A 75 5.03 12.00 -10.01
N LEU A 76 5.61 11.85 -11.20
CA LEU A 76 6.42 10.69 -11.56
C LEU A 76 7.71 10.65 -10.75
N GLU A 77 8.34 11.81 -10.53
CA GLU A 77 9.55 11.93 -9.70
C GLU A 77 9.30 11.60 -8.23
N LEU A 78 8.11 11.91 -7.70
CA LEU A 78 7.73 11.55 -6.34
C LEU A 78 7.42 10.05 -6.23
N LEU A 79 6.67 9.49 -7.18
CA LEU A 79 6.38 8.06 -7.26
C LEU A 79 7.66 7.22 -7.41
N GLU A 80 8.65 7.72 -8.17
CA GLU A 80 9.94 7.06 -8.31
C GLU A 80 10.69 6.99 -6.98
N LYS A 81 10.65 8.06 -6.18
CA LYS A 81 11.26 8.10 -4.84
C LYS A 81 10.54 7.18 -3.86
N GLU A 82 9.21 7.13 -3.92
CA GLU A 82 8.38 6.20 -3.15
C GLU A 82 8.74 4.73 -3.50
N ALA A 83 8.84 4.42 -4.80
CA ALA A 83 9.27 3.12 -5.31
C ALA A 83 10.68 2.76 -4.84
N LEU A 84 11.62 3.72 -4.85
CA LEU A 84 12.99 3.51 -4.37
C LEU A 84 13.03 3.14 -2.88
N ILE A 85 12.28 3.87 -2.03
CA ILE A 85 12.22 3.59 -0.60
C ILE A 85 11.62 2.21 -0.34
N ILE A 86 10.49 1.86 -0.97
CA ILE A 86 9.86 0.57 -0.67
C ILE A 86 10.71 -0.61 -1.16
N ILE A 87 11.44 -0.46 -2.27
CA ILE A 87 12.43 -1.45 -2.74
C ILE A 87 13.58 -1.58 -1.74
N TYR A 88 14.08 -0.45 -1.20
CA TYR A 88 15.11 -0.47 -0.18
C TYR A 88 14.66 -1.21 1.09
N ILE A 89 13.47 -0.89 1.61
CA ILE A 89 12.87 -1.56 2.78
C ILE A 89 12.74 -3.07 2.52
N ASN A 90 12.20 -3.45 1.36
CA ASN A 90 12.02 -4.85 1.00
C ASN A 90 13.35 -5.61 0.96
N ARG A 91 14.35 -5.06 0.27
CA ARG A 91 15.68 -5.69 0.16
C ARG A 91 16.39 -5.76 1.51
N PHE A 92 16.22 -4.77 2.37
CA PHE A 92 16.73 -4.82 3.74
C PHE A 92 16.12 -6.00 4.49
N LEU A 93 14.79 -6.10 4.50
CA LEU A 93 14.08 -7.15 5.24
C LEU A 93 14.28 -8.53 4.61
N LEU A 94 14.58 -8.66 3.32
CA LEU A 94 14.95 -9.96 2.75
C LEU A 94 16.30 -10.50 3.27
N LYS A 95 17.22 -9.60 3.65
CA LYS A 95 18.57 -9.95 4.07
C LYS A 95 18.74 -9.94 5.60
N ASN A 96 17.98 -9.10 6.29
CA ASN A 96 18.17 -8.79 7.70
C ASN A 96 16.85 -8.88 8.46
N LYS A 97 16.93 -9.29 9.73
CA LYS A 97 15.85 -9.02 10.69
C LYS A 97 15.98 -7.58 11.18
N LEU A 98 14.85 -6.88 11.27
CA LEU A 98 14.81 -5.52 11.81
C LEU A 98 15.15 -5.56 13.30
N LYS A 99 16.11 -4.74 13.73
CA LYS A 99 16.49 -4.58 15.14
C LYS A 99 15.81 -3.36 15.74
N GLU A 100 15.71 -3.31 17.07
CA GLU A 100 15.14 -2.15 17.78
C GLU A 100 15.92 -0.85 17.46
N SER A 101 17.24 -0.94 17.23
CA SER A 101 18.08 0.20 16.82
C SER A 101 17.69 0.80 15.47
N ASP A 102 17.12 -0.01 14.57
CA ASP A 102 16.78 0.39 13.20
C ASP A 102 15.35 0.94 13.10
N LYS A 103 14.55 0.71 14.14
CA LYS A 103 13.12 0.98 14.18
C LYS A 103 12.76 2.42 13.84
N GLN A 104 13.47 3.39 14.41
CA GLN A 104 13.18 4.81 14.15
C GLN A 104 13.41 5.16 12.68
N PHE A 105 14.51 4.68 12.10
CA PHE A 105 14.81 4.91 10.69
C PHE A 105 13.71 4.33 9.78
N PHE A 106 13.20 3.13 10.08
CA PHE A 106 12.09 2.54 9.32
C PHE A 106 10.78 3.32 9.49
N ILE A 107 10.50 3.81 10.71
CA ILE A 107 9.36 4.71 10.96
C ILE A 107 9.49 5.97 10.10
N ASP A 108 10.68 6.55 9.98
CA ASP A 108 10.91 7.74 9.15
C ASP A 108 10.66 7.44 7.66
N LEU A 109 11.11 6.28 7.16
CA LEU A 109 10.82 5.83 5.80
C LEU A 109 9.30 5.66 5.55
N PHE A 110 8.57 5.01 6.48
CA PHE A 110 7.13 4.85 6.35
C PHE A 110 6.37 6.18 6.49
N ASN A 111 6.82 7.09 7.34
CA ASN A 111 6.26 8.43 7.45
C ASN A 111 6.43 9.20 6.15
N TRP A 112 7.59 9.09 5.50
CA TRP A 112 7.81 9.75 4.22
C TRP A 112 6.86 9.22 3.14
N ILE A 113 6.76 7.89 2.99
CA ILE A 113 5.79 7.26 2.07
C ILE A 113 4.37 7.74 2.40
N LYS A 114 3.94 7.63 3.67
CA LYS A 114 2.62 8.06 4.15
C LYS A 114 2.33 9.52 3.79
N ASN A 115 3.29 10.43 3.94
CA ASN A 115 3.11 11.84 3.63
C ASN A 115 2.94 12.09 2.12
N ILE A 116 3.69 11.38 1.28
CA ILE A 116 3.51 11.42 -0.19
C ILE A 116 2.15 10.84 -0.59
N SER A 117 1.76 9.69 -0.05
CA SER A 117 0.46 9.12 -0.37
C SER A 117 -0.69 10.01 0.14
N PHE A 118 -0.51 10.72 1.26
CA PHE A 118 -1.46 11.76 1.71
C PHE A 118 -1.53 12.94 0.73
N TYR A 119 -0.38 13.42 0.27
CA TYR A 119 -0.30 14.49 -0.73
C TYR A 119 -1.07 14.12 -2.00
N PHE A 120 -0.84 12.92 -2.55
CA PHE A 120 -1.56 12.45 -3.72
C PHE A 120 -3.03 12.16 -3.47
N THR A 121 -3.38 11.66 -2.28
CA THR A 121 -4.79 11.49 -1.88
C THR A 121 -5.55 12.81 -1.98
N ASN A 122 -4.97 13.90 -1.46
CA ASN A 122 -5.59 15.22 -1.54
C ASN A 122 -5.62 15.74 -2.98
N LYS A 123 -4.52 15.56 -3.74
CA LYS A 123 -4.42 15.99 -5.14
C LYS A 123 -5.50 15.32 -6.02
N LEU A 124 -5.73 14.03 -5.82
CA LEU A 124 -6.69 13.22 -6.57
C LEU A 124 -8.10 13.22 -5.95
N ASN A 125 -8.29 13.93 -4.82
CA ASN A 125 -9.55 13.99 -4.09
C ASN A 125 -10.09 12.59 -3.71
N LEU A 126 -9.21 11.70 -3.25
CA LEU A 126 -9.60 10.38 -2.73
C LEU A 126 -10.02 10.50 -1.26
N ASN A 127 -10.92 9.61 -0.84
CA ASN A 127 -11.33 9.56 0.57
C ASN A 127 -10.23 8.92 1.43
N ILE A 128 -9.83 9.59 2.50
CA ILE A 128 -8.89 9.04 3.48
C ILE A 128 -9.48 7.78 4.11
N ILE A 129 -8.69 6.70 4.11
CA ILE A 129 -9.04 5.44 4.74
C ILE A 129 -8.36 5.38 6.10
N ILE A 130 -9.15 5.03 7.11
CA ILE A 130 -8.66 4.75 8.46
C ILE A 130 -9.04 3.31 8.77
N HIS A 131 -8.05 2.47 9.05
CA HIS A 131 -8.30 1.10 9.46
C HIS A 131 -9.05 1.09 10.79
N SER A 132 -10.20 0.43 10.83
CA SER A 132 -10.86 0.11 12.09
C SER A 132 -9.93 -0.74 12.95
N LYS A 133 -9.98 -0.61 14.28
CA LYS A 133 -9.32 -1.53 15.22
C LYS A 133 -9.95 -2.93 15.11
N ARG A 134 -9.58 -3.66 14.06
CA ARG A 134 -10.26 -4.90 13.66
C ARG A 134 -9.69 -6.11 14.40
N PHE A 135 -8.41 -6.07 14.77
CA PHE A 135 -7.74 -7.15 15.49
C PHE A 135 -7.45 -6.73 16.93
N LYS A 136 -7.73 -7.66 17.86
CA LYS A 136 -7.24 -7.59 19.24
C LYS A 136 -5.81 -8.14 19.37
N ASP A 137 -5.34 -8.87 18.36
CA ASP A 137 -3.98 -9.40 18.32
C ASP A 137 -2.98 -8.27 18.07
N GLU A 138 -2.12 -8.02 19.05
CA GLU A 138 -1.09 -6.99 19.04
C GLU A 138 -0.02 -7.23 17.96
N TYR A 139 -0.01 -8.44 17.37
CA TYR A 139 0.98 -8.91 16.42
C TYR A 139 0.56 -8.88 14.95
N LEU A 140 -0.67 -8.45 14.62
CA LEU A 140 -1.16 -8.37 13.24
C LEU A 140 -1.19 -6.94 12.69
N ILE A 141 -0.80 -6.80 11.42
CA ILE A 141 -0.82 -5.50 10.72
C ILE A 141 -2.09 -5.43 9.87
N ASN A 142 -2.93 -4.42 10.12
CA ASN A 142 -4.07 -4.12 9.24
C ASN A 142 -3.57 -3.75 7.84
N ARG A 143 -4.20 -4.33 6.81
CA ARG A 143 -3.83 -4.11 5.42
C ARG A 143 -5.06 -3.95 4.54
N CYS A 144 -4.95 -3.06 3.56
CA CYS A 144 -5.93 -2.87 2.51
C CYS A 144 -5.91 -4.04 1.52
N SER A 145 -7.04 -4.27 0.84
CA SER A 145 -7.15 -5.22 -0.27
C SER A 145 -7.22 -4.46 -1.59
N TYR A 146 -6.19 -4.60 -2.42
CA TYR A 146 -6.01 -3.81 -3.64
C TYR A 146 -6.65 -4.50 -4.84
N LYS A 147 -7.38 -3.75 -5.68
CA LYS A 147 -7.98 -4.24 -6.92
C LYS A 147 -7.78 -3.25 -8.07
N PHE A 148 -6.62 -3.35 -8.70
CA PHE A 148 -6.28 -2.51 -9.85
C PHE A 148 -7.04 -2.86 -11.11
N CYS A 149 -7.13 -1.88 -12.01
CA CYS A 149 -7.64 -2.08 -13.36
C CYS A 149 -6.77 -3.06 -14.15
N ASN A 150 -7.39 -4.06 -14.76
CA ASN A 150 -6.69 -5.05 -15.59
C ASN A 150 -6.07 -4.42 -16.86
N PHE A 151 -6.62 -3.30 -17.33
CA PHE A 151 -6.17 -2.61 -18.54
C PHE A 151 -4.99 -1.66 -18.28
N LYS A 152 -4.68 -1.34 -17.02
CA LYS A 152 -3.54 -0.50 -16.62
C LYS A 152 -3.45 0.81 -17.41
N ASP A 153 -2.27 1.15 -17.94
CA ASP A 153 -1.95 2.30 -18.78
C ASP A 153 -2.74 2.33 -20.12
N ASN A 154 -3.25 1.17 -20.56
CA ASN A 154 -4.08 1.03 -21.74
C ASN A 154 -5.58 1.23 -21.45
N CYS A 155 -5.98 1.59 -20.23
CA CYS A 155 -7.37 1.82 -19.90
C CYS A 155 -7.92 3.11 -20.52
N GLU A 156 -8.58 3.00 -21.67
CA GLU A 156 -9.28 4.11 -22.31
C GLU A 156 -10.31 4.76 -21.37
N TYR A 157 -11.00 3.96 -20.56
CA TYR A 157 -12.00 4.43 -19.59
C TYR A 157 -11.44 5.32 -18.46
N ASN A 158 -10.14 5.25 -18.19
CA ASN A 158 -9.49 6.15 -17.22
C ASN A 158 -8.90 7.38 -17.91
N TYR A 159 -8.33 7.23 -19.11
CA TYR A 159 -7.51 8.27 -19.73
C TYR A 159 -8.17 9.00 -20.90
N ASP A 160 -9.20 8.46 -21.52
CA ASP A 160 -9.95 9.13 -22.58
C ASP A 160 -11.16 9.88 -22.00
N LYS A 161 -11.12 11.21 -22.12
CA LYS A 161 -12.18 12.13 -21.68
C LYS A 161 -13.54 11.87 -22.36
N LYS A 162 -13.55 11.19 -23.52
CA LYS A 162 -14.78 10.87 -24.28
C LYS A 162 -15.43 9.55 -23.88
N SER A 163 -14.73 8.73 -23.11
CA SER A 163 -15.17 7.38 -22.77
C SER A 163 -15.98 7.33 -21.46
N LYS A 164 -16.62 6.19 -21.18
CA LYS A 164 -17.24 5.95 -19.87
C LYS A 164 -16.16 5.90 -18.78
N LYS A 165 -16.52 6.14 -17.53
CA LYS A 165 -15.56 6.07 -16.41
C LYS A 165 -15.12 4.64 -16.12
N CYS A 166 -13.85 4.45 -15.80
CA CYS A 166 -13.33 3.17 -15.28
C CYS A 166 -14.02 2.85 -13.95
N ASN A 167 -14.26 1.56 -13.69
CA ASN A 167 -14.86 1.06 -12.43
C ASN A 167 -13.81 0.43 -11.49
N SER A 168 -12.54 0.48 -11.87
CA SER A 168 -11.42 -0.12 -11.15
C SER A 168 -10.39 0.96 -10.81
N ASP A 169 -9.59 0.69 -9.79
CA ASP A 169 -8.63 1.66 -9.30
C ASP A 169 -7.36 1.67 -10.16
N HIS A 170 -6.81 2.86 -10.35
CA HIS A 170 -5.55 3.09 -11.04
C HIS A 170 -4.49 3.58 -10.04
N TYR A 171 -4.88 4.52 -9.18
CA TYR A 171 -4.02 5.12 -8.16
C TYR A 171 -4.66 5.06 -6.77
N VAL A 172 -4.11 4.27 -5.84
CA VAL A 172 -4.73 3.92 -4.55
C VAL A 172 -3.99 4.53 -3.36
N HIS A 173 -3.61 5.79 -3.49
CA HIS A 173 -2.77 6.51 -2.50
C HIS A 173 -3.38 6.56 -1.10
N ASN A 174 -4.71 6.64 -1.00
CA ASN A 174 -5.43 6.61 0.27
C ASN A 174 -5.30 5.26 1.00
N MET A 175 -5.15 4.16 0.27
CA MET A 175 -4.93 2.82 0.83
C MET A 175 -3.47 2.64 1.26
N VAL A 176 -2.52 3.12 0.44
CA VAL A 176 -1.10 3.15 0.80
C VAL A 176 -0.89 3.94 2.10
N TYR A 177 -1.52 5.11 2.20
CA TYR A 177 -1.54 5.92 3.43
C TYR A 177 -1.96 5.10 4.66
N ALA A 178 -3.09 4.38 4.57
CA ALA A 178 -3.66 3.62 5.68
C ALA A 178 -2.76 2.44 6.10
N ASP A 179 -2.15 1.75 5.13
CA ASP A 179 -1.24 0.63 5.39
C ASP A 179 0.08 1.11 6.00
N CYS A 180 0.63 2.24 5.54
CA CYS A 180 1.80 2.87 6.17
C CYS A 180 1.49 3.33 7.60
N ASP A 181 0.32 3.92 7.85
CA ASP A 181 -0.11 4.27 9.21
C ASP A 181 -0.20 3.04 10.12
N SER A 182 -0.68 1.91 9.59
CA SER A 182 -0.72 0.64 10.33
C SER A 182 0.67 0.10 10.66
N LEU A 183 1.62 0.18 9.71
CA LEU A 183 3.02 -0.21 9.93
C LEU A 183 3.71 0.66 10.98
N ILE A 184 3.52 1.97 10.92
CA ILE A 184 4.07 2.91 11.91
C ILE A 184 3.51 2.57 13.29
N ASN A 185 2.19 2.46 13.41
CA ASN A 185 1.52 2.11 14.67
C ASN A 185 1.99 0.76 15.22
N TYR A 186 2.22 -0.21 14.33
CA TYR A 186 2.72 -1.53 14.70
C TYR A 186 4.13 -1.45 15.28
N LEU A 187 5.05 -0.78 14.58
CA LEU A 187 6.41 -0.57 15.06
C LEU A 187 6.40 0.16 16.40
N THR A 188 5.69 1.29 16.52
CA THR A 188 5.66 2.08 17.76
C THR A 188 5.20 1.29 18.98
N LYS A 189 4.25 0.37 18.84
CA LYS A 189 3.67 -0.38 19.97
C LYS A 189 4.43 -1.65 20.35
N ASN A 190 5.16 -2.24 19.42
CA ASN A 190 5.81 -3.54 19.64
C ASN A 190 7.30 -3.38 19.95
N ASN A 191 7.81 -4.20 20.85
CA ASN A 191 9.25 -4.37 21.08
C ASN A 191 9.77 -5.47 20.15
N LEU A 192 10.65 -5.11 19.22
CA LEU A 192 11.15 -6.02 18.19
C LEU A 192 12.00 -7.19 18.73
N GLU A 193 12.41 -7.13 20.00
CA GLU A 193 13.17 -8.19 20.67
C GLU A 193 12.27 -9.30 21.24
N THR A 194 10.97 -9.04 21.40
CA THR A 194 10.07 -9.91 22.17
C THR A 194 9.32 -10.95 21.32
N ALA A 195 9.18 -10.73 20.01
CA ALA A 195 8.49 -11.64 19.10
C ALA A 195 9.08 -11.59 17.67
N ASP A 196 8.77 -12.61 16.87
CA ASP A 196 9.16 -12.61 15.45
C ASP A 196 8.19 -11.77 14.61
N HIS A 197 8.51 -10.48 14.46
CA HIS A 197 7.73 -9.52 13.67
C HIS A 197 8.00 -9.61 12.17
N HIS A 198 9.07 -10.31 11.78
CA HIS A 198 9.62 -10.26 10.44
C HIS A 198 8.63 -10.74 9.36
N ASN A 199 7.98 -11.88 9.62
CA ASN A 199 7.06 -12.47 8.66
C ASN A 199 5.84 -11.59 8.41
N GLU A 200 5.29 -10.97 9.45
CA GLU A 200 4.12 -10.10 9.31
C GLU A 200 4.48 -8.79 8.60
N MET A 201 5.63 -8.20 8.94
CA MET A 201 6.16 -7.04 8.22
C MET A 201 6.38 -7.35 6.74
N MET A 202 7.05 -8.47 6.42
CA MET A 202 7.32 -8.87 5.04
C MET A 202 6.05 -9.02 4.19
N LYS A 203 4.96 -9.56 4.77
CA LYS A 203 3.67 -9.62 4.07
C LYS A 203 3.16 -8.23 3.70
N CYS A 204 3.25 -7.26 4.62
CA CYS A 204 2.82 -5.89 4.37
C CYS A 204 3.71 -5.18 3.34
N ILE A 205 5.04 -5.31 3.47
CA ILE A 205 6.01 -4.68 2.57
C ILE A 205 5.90 -5.24 1.15
N ASN A 206 5.70 -6.55 0.98
CA ASN A 206 5.49 -7.13 -0.34
C ASN A 206 4.24 -6.57 -1.02
N THR A 207 3.15 -6.39 -0.27
CA THR A 207 1.93 -5.77 -0.81
C THR A 207 2.17 -4.31 -1.19
N LEU A 208 2.75 -3.49 -0.30
CA LEU A 208 3.07 -2.09 -0.60
C LEU A 208 4.01 -1.96 -1.80
N MET A 209 5.04 -2.80 -1.88
CA MET A 209 5.97 -2.80 -3.01
C MET A 209 5.27 -3.10 -4.33
N PHE A 210 4.34 -4.07 -4.37
CA PHE A 210 3.55 -4.35 -5.56
C PHE A 210 2.69 -3.13 -5.95
N VAL A 211 2.00 -2.53 -4.99
CA VAL A 211 1.06 -1.41 -5.19
C VAL A 211 1.78 -0.15 -5.68
N ILE A 212 2.85 0.27 -5.00
CA ILE A 212 3.63 1.47 -5.36
C ILE A 212 4.27 1.30 -6.74
N ASN A 213 4.88 0.14 -7.01
CA ASN A 213 5.46 -0.12 -8.33
C ASN A 213 4.40 -0.19 -9.43
N HIS A 214 3.20 -0.71 -9.14
CA HIS A 214 2.11 -0.71 -10.09
C HIS A 214 1.75 0.73 -10.52
N MET A 215 1.51 1.63 -9.54
CA MET A 215 1.16 3.03 -9.81
C MET A 215 2.29 3.78 -10.54
N TYR A 216 3.55 3.57 -10.12
CA TYR A 216 4.72 4.15 -10.77
C TYR A 216 4.84 3.70 -12.23
N ASN A 217 4.78 2.39 -12.49
CA ASN A 217 4.91 1.84 -13.84
C ASN A 217 3.76 2.26 -14.74
N GLU A 218 2.55 2.32 -14.20
CA GLU A 218 1.38 2.76 -14.96
C GLU A 218 1.54 4.21 -15.43
N LEU A 219 1.90 5.13 -14.53
CA LEU A 219 2.12 6.53 -14.90
C LEU A 219 3.33 6.67 -15.85
N LYS A 220 4.42 5.95 -15.59
CA LYS A 220 5.63 5.96 -16.42
C LYS A 220 5.33 5.52 -17.85
N SER A 221 4.69 4.37 -18.02
CA SER A 221 4.30 3.86 -19.34
C SER A 221 3.36 4.82 -20.03
N LYS A 222 2.37 5.36 -19.30
CA LYS A 222 1.42 6.29 -19.88
C LYS A 222 2.09 7.58 -20.38
N LEU A 223 3.02 8.13 -19.61
CA LEU A 223 3.78 9.32 -20.00
C LEU A 223 4.64 9.04 -21.23
N PHE A 224 5.30 7.88 -21.28
CA PHE A 224 6.15 7.49 -22.40
C PHE A 224 5.39 7.44 -23.74
N TYR A 225 4.17 6.90 -23.74
CA TYR A 225 3.34 6.79 -24.94
C TYR A 225 2.50 8.05 -25.25
N SER A 226 2.44 9.01 -24.32
CA SER A 226 1.68 10.23 -24.52
C SER A 226 2.53 11.31 -25.18
N LYS A 227 2.36 11.51 -26.49
CA LYS A 227 3.15 12.46 -27.29
C LYS A 227 3.18 13.91 -26.76
N ASN A 228 2.24 14.31 -25.91
CA ASN A 228 2.16 15.63 -25.24
C ASN A 228 1.37 15.55 -23.92
N GLY A 229 1.48 14.44 -23.19
CA GLY A 229 0.64 14.20 -22.01
C GLY A 229 0.94 15.16 -20.86
N ASN A 230 -0.05 15.94 -20.44
CA ASN A 230 0.02 16.64 -19.16
C ASN A 230 -0.01 15.60 -18.04
N ILE A 231 1.05 15.54 -17.23
CA ILE A 231 1.18 14.58 -16.13
C ILE A 231 0.00 14.64 -15.16
N ASP A 232 -0.59 15.81 -14.92
CA ASP A 232 -1.74 16.00 -14.04
C ASP A 232 -3.02 15.35 -14.60
N GLU A 233 -3.13 15.25 -15.93
CA GLU A 233 -4.24 14.56 -16.58
C GLU A 233 -4.04 13.05 -16.61
N LEU A 234 -2.78 12.60 -16.64
CA LEU A 234 -2.41 11.19 -16.66
C LEU A 234 -2.42 10.57 -15.26
N HIS A 235 -2.00 11.31 -14.24
CA HIS A 235 -2.12 10.87 -12.86
C HIS A 235 -3.52 11.23 -12.34
N ALA A 236 -4.53 10.51 -12.83
CA ALA A 236 -5.92 10.74 -12.48
C ALA A 236 -6.64 9.43 -12.15
N ASN A 237 -7.50 9.47 -11.14
CA ASN A 237 -8.46 8.42 -10.84
C ASN A 237 -9.84 8.87 -11.31
N ASN A 238 -10.24 8.49 -12.53
CA ASN A 238 -11.56 8.83 -13.05
C ASN A 238 -12.66 7.84 -12.60
N ASN A 239 -12.47 7.17 -11.47
CA ASN A 239 -13.37 6.13 -10.97
C ASN A 239 -14.75 6.71 -10.59
N ILE A 240 -15.81 5.92 -10.73
CA ILE A 240 -17.20 6.34 -10.43
C ILE A 240 -17.40 6.58 -8.92
N GLN A 241 -16.60 5.93 -8.06
CA GLN A 241 -16.85 5.84 -6.62
C GLN A 241 -16.44 7.09 -5.83
N ASP A 242 -15.61 7.98 -6.39
CA ASP A 242 -14.98 9.09 -5.64
C ASP A 242 -15.73 10.44 -5.66
N ARG A 243 -17.05 10.44 -5.90
CA ARG A 243 -17.86 11.68 -5.80
C ARG A 243 -18.98 11.62 -4.76
N VAL A 244 -18.85 10.80 -3.72
CA VAL A 244 -19.65 11.02 -2.50
C VAL A 244 -19.04 12.21 -1.78
N LYS A 245 -19.71 13.38 -1.87
CA LYS A 245 -19.30 14.62 -1.21
C LYS A 245 -19.00 14.35 0.27
N VAL A 246 -17.77 14.62 0.69
CA VAL A 246 -17.39 14.69 2.10
C VAL A 246 -18.24 15.78 2.74
N VAL A 247 -19.22 15.40 3.55
CA VAL A 247 -19.77 16.31 4.56
C VAL A 247 -18.72 16.36 5.65
N ASN A 248 -17.96 17.46 5.70
CA ASN A 248 -17.05 17.75 6.80
C ASN A 248 -17.83 17.65 8.12
N ARG A 249 -17.62 16.55 8.87
CA ARG A 249 -17.87 16.51 10.31
C ARG A 249 -16.51 16.54 11.01
N PHE A 250 -15.82 17.66 10.85
CA PHE A 250 -14.69 18.03 11.69
C PHE A 250 -14.87 19.47 12.15
N ASP A 251 -16.07 19.80 12.61
CA ASP A 251 -16.34 20.97 13.44
C ASP A 251 -17.23 20.51 14.60
N SER A 252 -16.91 20.99 15.81
CA SER A 252 -17.55 20.74 17.13
C SER A 252 -17.11 19.52 17.95
N LEU A 253 -15.84 19.49 18.36
CA LEU A 253 -15.52 19.14 19.75
C LEU A 253 -15.55 20.42 20.56
N ASN A 254 -16.74 20.76 21.05
CA ASN A 254 -17.07 21.67 22.16
C ASN A 254 -18.54 22.08 21.97
N ASP A 255 -19.47 21.25 22.42
CA ASP A 255 -20.56 21.75 23.28
C ASP A 255 -21.40 20.61 23.84
N GLU A 256 -22.10 20.96 24.90
CA GLU A 256 -22.70 20.15 25.94
C GLU A 256 -23.70 19.05 25.52
N GLY A 257 -23.67 17.99 26.33
CA GLY A 257 -24.76 17.09 26.68
C GLY A 257 -25.95 16.97 25.73
N ASN A 258 -26.07 15.82 25.05
CA ASN A 258 -27.39 15.25 24.83
C ASN A 258 -27.42 13.73 24.64
N LYS A 259 -28.54 13.19 25.09
CA LYS A 259 -28.84 11.81 25.46
C LYS A 259 -28.63 10.80 24.33
N LYS A 260 -28.08 9.62 24.69
CA LYS A 260 -28.10 8.39 23.87
C LYS A 260 -29.54 8.03 23.48
N LEU A 261 -29.83 8.05 22.19
CA LEU A 261 -30.99 7.37 21.60
C LEU A 261 -30.49 6.04 21.03
N PHE A 262 -30.75 4.96 21.76
CA PHE A 262 -30.61 3.60 21.23
C PHE A 262 -31.73 3.35 20.21
N ARG A 263 -31.35 2.89 19.02
CA ARG A 263 -32.26 2.48 17.97
C ARG A 263 -32.37 0.95 18.02
N ASP A 264 -33.33 0.45 18.79
CA ASP A 264 -33.66 -0.98 18.73
C ASP A 264 -34.38 -1.29 17.43
N LYS A 265 -33.78 -2.20 16.65
CA LYS A 265 -34.41 -2.79 15.46
C LYS A 265 -35.41 -3.84 15.93
N LYS A 266 -36.60 -3.42 16.29
CA LYS A 266 -37.87 -4.15 16.16
C LYS A 266 -38.99 -3.23 16.64
N ASP A 267 -40.00 -3.10 15.79
CA ASP A 267 -41.30 -2.47 16.03
C ASP A 267 -41.41 -0.94 15.90
N ASN A 268 -42.00 -0.53 14.76
CA ASN A 268 -42.46 0.82 14.43
C ASN A 268 -43.61 1.26 15.36
N LYS A 269 -43.31 1.76 16.57
CA LYS A 269 -44.24 2.60 17.33
C LYS A 269 -43.52 3.71 18.09
N PHE A 270 -43.79 4.95 17.71
CA PHE A 270 -43.51 6.13 18.53
C PHE A 270 -44.51 6.15 19.70
N ILE A 271 -44.03 6.02 20.94
CA ILE A 271 -44.84 6.29 22.13
C ILE A 271 -44.29 7.55 22.79
N ASN A 272 -45.12 8.59 22.76
CA ASN A 272 -44.90 9.86 23.44
C ASN A 272 -45.29 9.68 24.91
N LYS A 273 -44.31 9.59 25.83
CA LYS A 273 -44.60 9.54 27.27
C LYS A 273 -44.76 10.96 27.82
N ASN A 274 -46.01 11.41 27.86
CA ASN A 274 -46.48 12.39 28.83
C ASN A 274 -47.88 11.93 29.27
N LYS A 275 -48.01 11.42 30.50
CA LYS A 275 -49.20 11.51 31.37
C LYS A 275 -49.06 10.64 32.64
N PHE A 276 -49.05 11.32 33.79
CA PHE A 276 -49.46 10.94 35.16
C PHE A 276 -48.74 9.73 35.80
N ILE A 277 -48.26 9.77 37.04
CA ILE A 277 -48.62 10.54 38.26
C ILE A 277 -47.36 11.12 38.90
#